data_AF-A0A2R6JFR7-F1
#
_entry.id   AF-A0A2R6JFR7-F1
#
_cell.length_a   1.000
_cell.length_b   1.000
_cell.length_c   1.000
_cell.angle_alpha   90.00
_cell.angle_beta   90.00
_cell.angle_gamma   90.00
#
_symmetry.space_group_name_H-M   'P 1'
#
loop_
_entity.id
_entity.type
_entity.pdbx_description
1 polymer ?
#
loop_
_entity_poly.entity_id
_entity_poly.type
_entity_poly.pdbx_seq_one_letter_code
_entity_poly.pdbx_strand_id
1 'polypeptide(L)'
;MTPVADLDAVVDHCTFGPERVYVLMAIARPKENEDLTHGSAPVIREVVEDAEDLRRTVDQLDHAVSRFDATYRLYCSVNARDVTRAFFELRRSTDEWLEMRLGGNEEVLGKFRRIDSEFKSVLQRDTCRDDTDFLFDLDDATEADLAALRETLAGFTEVHLTRTTPSGYHVVTDPFDYNELDTDVAYELKTDGMLFLSYVGE
;
A
#
# COMPACT_ATOMS: atom_id res chain seq x y z
N MET A 1 -0.49 20.18 9.46
CA MET A 1 -1.66 19.55 8.79
C MET A 1 -1.75 20.00 7.33
N THR A 2 -0.92 19.37 6.51
CA THR A 2 -1.01 19.49 5.04
C THR A 2 -2.20 18.62 4.61
N PRO A 3 -3.27 19.20 4.02
CA PRO A 3 -4.41 18.39 3.62
C PRO A 3 -3.95 17.34 2.61
N VAL A 4 -4.32 16.08 2.84
CA VAL A 4 -4.10 15.02 1.86
C VAL A 4 -4.91 15.39 0.63
N ALA A 5 -4.21 15.83 -0.41
CA ALA A 5 -4.83 16.23 -1.64
C ALA A 5 -5.65 15.05 -2.20
N ASP A 6 -6.90 15.33 -2.54
CA ASP A 6 -7.79 14.46 -3.30
C ASP A 6 -8.09 13.08 -2.68
N LEU A 7 -8.29 13.03 -1.35
CA LEU A 7 -8.76 11.82 -0.67
C LEU A 7 -10.04 11.25 -1.29
N ASP A 8 -10.88 12.11 -1.87
CA ASP A 8 -12.16 11.72 -2.48
C ASP A 8 -11.93 10.77 -3.68
N ALA A 9 -10.94 11.03 -4.55
CA ALA A 9 -10.59 10.10 -5.63
C ALA A 9 -10.07 8.73 -5.12
N VAL A 10 -9.48 8.69 -3.91
CA VAL A 10 -9.05 7.42 -3.29
C VAL A 10 -10.24 6.68 -2.72
N VAL A 11 -11.19 7.42 -2.10
CA VAL A 11 -12.47 6.83 -1.66
C VAL A 11 -13.21 6.22 -2.83
N ASP A 12 -13.29 6.92 -3.96
CA ASP A 12 -13.99 6.45 -5.16
C ASP A 12 -13.33 5.20 -5.77
N HIS A 13 -11.99 5.09 -5.68
CA HIS A 13 -11.25 3.88 -6.06
C HIS A 13 -11.50 2.70 -5.09
N CYS A 14 -11.56 2.98 -3.79
CA CYS A 14 -11.65 1.93 -2.77
C CYS A 14 -13.04 1.27 -2.71
N THR A 15 -13.14 0.04 -3.20
CA THR A 15 -14.38 -0.75 -3.12
C THR A 15 -14.41 -1.59 -1.84
N PHE A 16 -15.08 -1.05 -0.81
CA PHE A 16 -15.25 -1.69 0.50
C PHE A 16 -16.35 -2.76 0.51
N GLY A 17 -16.27 -3.68 1.48
CA GLY A 17 -17.23 -4.76 1.67
C GLY A 17 -16.97 -5.55 2.95
N PRO A 18 -17.84 -6.51 3.31
CA PRO A 18 -17.78 -7.19 4.61
C PRO A 18 -16.45 -7.88 4.94
N GLU A 19 -15.72 -8.34 3.93
CA GLU A 19 -14.42 -9.01 4.08
C GLU A 19 -13.29 -8.23 3.42
N ARG A 20 -13.56 -7.02 2.90
CA ARG A 20 -12.65 -6.24 2.05
C ARG A 20 -12.17 -5.01 2.78
N VAL A 21 -10.86 -4.92 2.97
CA VAL A 21 -10.22 -3.80 3.68
C VAL A 21 -9.06 -3.24 2.89
N TYR A 22 -8.72 -1.98 3.13
CA TYR A 22 -7.51 -1.36 2.59
C TYR A 22 -6.50 -1.13 3.70
N VAL A 23 -5.21 -1.22 3.38
CA VAL A 23 -4.13 -0.99 4.34
C VAL A 23 -3.53 0.38 4.08
N LEU A 24 -3.64 1.28 5.05
CA LEU A 24 -2.87 2.51 5.09
C LEU A 24 -1.53 2.27 5.75
N MET A 25 -0.47 2.85 5.19
CA MET A 25 0.89 2.71 5.69
C MET A 25 1.60 4.06 5.69
N ALA A 26 2.02 4.50 6.88
CA ALA A 26 2.96 5.59 7.03
C ALA A 26 4.37 5.01 7.20
N ILE A 27 5.30 5.40 6.33
CA ILE A 27 6.69 4.91 6.35
C ILE A 27 7.70 6.06 6.22
N ALA A 28 8.67 6.09 7.14
CA ALA A 28 9.81 6.98 7.05
C ALA A 28 10.91 6.33 6.21
N ARG A 29 11.05 6.77 4.95
CA ARG A 29 11.99 6.16 4.00
C ARG A 29 13.42 6.70 4.20
N PRO A 30 14.46 5.86 4.04
CA PRO A 30 15.86 6.32 4.10
C PRO A 30 16.19 7.47 3.13
N LYS A 31 15.54 7.52 1.96
CA LYS A 31 15.73 8.57 0.95
C LYS A 31 15.44 9.99 1.50
N GLU A 32 14.62 10.09 2.55
CA GLU A 32 14.15 11.35 3.13
C GLU A 32 14.61 11.53 4.57
N ASN A 33 15.31 10.53 5.11
CA ASN A 33 15.70 10.45 6.51
C ASN A 33 17.12 9.87 6.55
N GLU A 34 18.12 10.75 6.49
CA GLU A 34 19.53 10.38 6.32
C GLU A 34 20.05 9.43 7.41
N ASP A 35 19.46 9.48 8.61
CA ASP A 35 19.84 8.64 9.74
C ASP A 35 19.17 7.24 9.74
N LEU A 36 18.27 6.94 8.81
CA LEU A 36 17.55 5.66 8.74
C LEU A 36 18.19 4.67 7.76
N THR A 37 18.28 3.42 8.18
CA THR A 37 18.62 2.29 7.28
C THR A 37 17.34 1.61 6.75
N HIS A 38 17.42 0.93 5.60
CA HIS A 38 16.27 0.23 5.01
C HIS A 38 15.58 -0.77 5.94
N GLY A 39 16.32 -1.41 6.86
CA GLY A 39 15.77 -2.38 7.82
C GLY A 39 15.24 -1.77 9.12
N SER A 40 15.49 -0.47 9.35
CA SER A 40 15.09 0.23 10.58
C SER A 40 14.04 1.32 10.34
N ALA A 41 13.58 1.48 9.10
CA ALA A 41 12.54 2.44 8.73
C ALA A 41 11.28 2.22 9.59
N PRO A 42 10.90 3.18 10.45
CA PRO A 42 9.65 3.10 11.19
C PRO A 42 8.48 3.01 10.22
N VAL A 43 7.62 2.01 10.45
CA VAL A 43 6.39 1.80 9.67
C VAL A 43 5.23 1.69 10.65
N ILE A 44 4.19 2.49 10.42
CA ILE A 44 2.90 2.38 11.09
C ILE A 44 1.88 1.97 10.03
N ARG A 45 1.06 0.97 10.36
CA ARG A 45 0.03 0.47 9.46
C ARG A 45 -1.30 0.48 10.15
N GLU A 46 -2.33 0.92 9.46
CA GLU A 46 -3.71 0.83 9.90
C GLU A 46 -4.57 0.23 8.81
N VAL A 47 -5.65 -0.41 9.24
CA VAL A 47 -6.64 -1.06 8.38
C VAL A 47 -7.84 -0.15 8.27
N VAL A 48 -8.34 0.04 7.06
CA VAL A 48 -9.53 0.83 6.75
C VAL A 48 -10.60 -0.12 6.25
N GLU A 49 -11.71 -0.19 6.98
CA GLU A 49 -12.79 -1.15 6.73
C GLU A 49 -13.95 -0.53 5.93
N ASP A 50 -14.05 0.80 5.92
CA ASP A 50 -15.05 1.52 5.15
C ASP A 50 -14.55 2.92 4.70
N ALA A 51 -15.31 3.52 3.79
CA ALA A 51 -15.00 4.82 3.20
C ALA A 51 -15.02 5.98 4.20
N GLU A 52 -15.92 5.93 5.19
CA GLU A 52 -16.06 6.99 6.19
C GLU A 52 -14.84 7.03 7.12
N ASP A 53 -14.24 5.87 7.36
CA ASP A 53 -13.07 5.69 8.20
C ASP A 53 -11.75 6.06 7.54
N LEU A 54 -11.69 6.19 6.21
CA LEU A 54 -10.45 6.48 5.50
C LEU A 54 -9.82 7.79 6.01
N ARG A 55 -10.58 8.89 6.01
CA ARG A 55 -10.09 10.21 6.46
C ARG A 55 -9.70 10.19 7.94
N ARG A 56 -10.54 9.57 8.77
CA ARG A 56 -10.27 9.41 10.21
C ARG A 56 -8.95 8.67 10.45
N THR A 57 -8.68 7.61 9.67
CA THR A 57 -7.47 6.80 9.81
C THR A 57 -6.24 7.54 9.30
N VAL A 58 -6.37 8.35 8.24
CA VAL A 58 -5.31 9.27 7.80
C VAL A 58 -4.95 10.26 8.91
N ASP A 59 -5.93 10.93 9.52
CA ASP A 59 -5.69 11.89 10.61
C ASP A 59 -5.04 11.20 11.83
N GLN A 60 -5.45 9.96 12.13
CA GLN A 60 -4.82 9.16 13.19
C GLN A 60 -3.35 8.85 12.89
N LEU A 61 -3.04 8.46 11.64
CA LEU A 61 -1.67 8.19 11.22
C LEU A 61 -0.82 9.46 11.25
N ASP A 62 -1.32 10.58 10.74
CA ASP A 62 -0.66 11.88 10.77
C ASP A 62 -0.33 12.30 12.21
N HIS A 63 -1.32 12.21 13.10
CA HIS A 63 -1.11 12.46 14.52
C HIS A 63 -0.09 11.49 15.13
N ALA A 64 -0.19 10.20 14.84
CA ALA A 64 0.69 9.17 15.39
C ALA A 64 2.15 9.36 14.96
N VAL A 65 2.40 9.89 13.76
CA VAL A 65 3.75 10.13 13.24
C VAL A 65 4.32 11.50 13.60
N SER A 66 3.49 12.52 13.84
CA SER A 66 3.92 13.91 14.16
C SER A 66 4.79 14.03 15.42
N ARG A 67 4.82 13.01 16.27
CA ARG A 67 5.69 12.93 17.46
C ARG A 67 7.13 12.51 17.15
N PHE A 68 7.43 12.11 15.92
CA PHE A 68 8.75 11.68 15.49
C PHE A 68 9.38 12.75 14.60
N ASP A 69 10.68 12.98 14.79
CA ASP A 69 11.48 13.87 13.96
C ASP A 69 11.94 13.13 12.69
N ALA A 70 10.97 12.85 11.81
CA ALA A 70 11.20 12.14 10.55
C ALA A 70 10.11 12.47 9.53
N THR A 71 10.48 12.45 8.25
CA THR A 71 9.54 12.62 7.13
C THR A 71 8.88 11.29 6.80
N TYR A 72 7.56 11.22 6.88
CA TYR A 72 6.78 10.03 6.54
C TYR A 72 6.01 10.21 5.24
N ARG A 73 6.04 9.18 4.40
CA ARG A 73 5.12 9.02 3.27
C ARG A 73 3.94 8.18 3.69
N LEU A 74 2.74 8.63 3.33
CA LEU A 74 1.50 7.90 3.49
C LEU A 74 1.14 7.19 2.19
N TYR A 75 0.78 5.92 2.33
CA TYR A 75 0.35 5.07 1.23
C TYR A 75 -0.96 4.35 1.55
N CYS A 76 -1.70 3.97 0.50
CA CYS A 76 -2.82 3.04 0.55
C CYS A 76 -2.50 1.81 -0.31
N SER A 77 -2.93 0.60 0.09
CA SER A 77 -2.86 -0.55 -0.81
C SER A 77 -3.70 -0.28 -2.06
N VAL A 78 -3.18 -0.60 -3.24
CA VAL A 78 -3.92 -0.42 -4.50
C VAL A 78 -5.16 -1.32 -4.52
N ASN A 79 -4.95 -2.57 -4.13
CA ASN A 79 -5.98 -3.60 -4.10
C ASN A 79 -6.56 -3.78 -2.69
N ALA A 80 -7.85 -4.08 -2.60
CA ALA A 80 -8.46 -4.52 -1.36
C ALA A 80 -7.82 -5.83 -0.88
N ARG A 81 -7.82 -6.03 0.43
CA ARG A 81 -7.36 -7.24 1.11
C ARG A 81 -8.54 -8.01 1.67
N ASP A 82 -8.51 -9.31 1.49
CA ASP A 82 -9.50 -10.26 1.99
C ASP A 82 -9.13 -10.66 3.43
N VAL A 83 -9.94 -10.19 4.39
CA VAL A 83 -9.77 -10.43 5.82
C VAL A 83 -9.91 -11.92 6.16
N THR A 84 -10.80 -12.63 5.46
CA THR A 84 -11.04 -14.06 5.68
C THR A 84 -9.83 -14.88 5.23
N ARG A 85 -9.26 -14.59 4.05
CA ARG A 85 -7.99 -15.20 3.61
C ARG A 85 -6.87 -14.87 4.58
N ALA A 86 -6.75 -13.60 4.99
CA ALA A 86 -5.72 -13.19 5.94
C ALA A 86 -5.83 -13.91 7.28
N PHE A 87 -7.05 -14.19 7.76
CA PHE A 87 -7.25 -14.95 9.00
C PHE A 87 -6.76 -16.40 8.86
N PHE A 88 -7.07 -17.06 7.75
CA PHE A 88 -6.58 -18.43 7.50
C PHE A 88 -5.06 -18.48 7.29
N GLU A 89 -4.49 -17.49 6.62
CA GLU A 89 -3.04 -17.35 6.47
C GLU A 89 -2.34 -17.10 7.82
N LEU A 90 -2.91 -16.23 8.67
CA LEU A 90 -2.38 -15.99 10.01
C LEU A 90 -2.44 -17.26 10.85
N ARG A 91 -3.54 -18.03 10.77
CA ARG A 91 -3.65 -19.33 11.44
C ARG A 91 -2.54 -20.28 10.99
N ARG A 92 -2.31 -20.41 9.68
CA ARG A 92 -1.24 -21.27 9.15
C ARG A 92 0.13 -20.82 9.67
N SER A 93 0.42 -19.52 9.61
CA SER A 93 1.66 -18.98 10.18
C SER A 93 1.77 -19.23 11.68
N THR A 94 0.66 -19.17 12.43
CA THR A 94 0.64 -19.47 13.86
C THR A 94 0.98 -20.94 14.14
N ASP A 95 0.47 -21.88 13.34
CA ASP A 95 0.81 -23.30 13.45
C ASP A 95 2.31 -23.52 13.19
N GLU A 96 2.87 -22.91 12.15
CA GLU A 96 4.32 -22.93 11.86
C GLU A 96 5.15 -22.37 13.03
N TRP A 97 4.69 -21.28 13.63
CA TRP A 97 5.34 -20.65 14.77
C TRP A 97 5.33 -21.55 16.02
N LEU A 98 4.25 -22.30 16.24
CA LEU A 98 4.16 -23.29 17.30
C LEU A 98 5.15 -24.43 17.07
N GLU A 99 5.25 -24.94 15.84
CA GLU A 99 6.24 -25.97 15.48
C GLU A 99 7.67 -25.49 15.73
N MET A 100 8.01 -24.27 15.29
CA MET A 100 9.31 -23.64 15.56
C MET A 100 9.57 -23.51 17.06
N ARG A 101 8.56 -23.12 17.84
CA ARG A 101 8.68 -23.00 19.30
C ARG A 101 8.97 -24.34 19.96
N LEU A 102 8.26 -25.39 19.55
CA LEU A 102 8.46 -26.76 20.03
C LEU A 102 9.83 -27.31 19.62
N GLY A 103 10.35 -26.87 18.47
CA GLY A 103 11.72 -27.11 18.01
C GLY A 103 12.80 -26.30 18.74
N GLY A 104 12.44 -25.46 19.71
CA GLY A 104 13.38 -24.72 20.56
C GLY A 104 13.68 -23.28 20.10
N ASN A 105 13.04 -22.78 19.04
CA ASN A 105 13.20 -21.37 18.64
C ASN A 105 12.36 -20.46 19.55
N GLU A 106 13.02 -19.68 20.42
CA GLU A 106 12.34 -18.76 21.34
C GLU A 106 12.03 -17.39 20.73
N GLU A 107 12.68 -17.01 19.63
CA GLU A 107 12.48 -15.70 18.96
C GLU A 107 11.03 -15.55 18.46
N VAL A 108 10.38 -16.67 18.14
CA VAL A 108 9.00 -16.73 17.67
C VAL A 108 7.99 -16.21 18.70
N LEU A 109 8.33 -16.20 19.99
CA LEU A 109 7.47 -15.60 21.04
C LEU A 109 7.21 -14.11 20.78
N GLY A 110 8.14 -13.41 20.13
CA GLY A 110 7.96 -12.02 19.72
C GLY A 110 6.83 -11.83 18.70
N LYS A 111 6.55 -12.84 17.86
CA LYS A 111 5.45 -12.83 16.90
C LYS A 111 4.10 -12.97 17.60
N PHE A 112 3.97 -13.95 18.49
CA PHE A 112 2.75 -14.13 19.30
C PHE A 112 2.39 -12.89 20.13
N ARG A 113 3.39 -12.20 20.71
CA ARG A 113 3.16 -10.96 21.48
C ARG A 113 2.67 -9.79 20.63
N ARG A 114 2.88 -9.82 19.31
CA ARG A 114 2.55 -8.75 18.37
C ARG A 114 1.59 -9.25 17.28
N ILE A 115 0.66 -10.14 17.65
CA ILE A 115 -0.22 -10.82 16.71
C ILE A 115 -1.01 -9.86 15.82
N ASP A 116 -1.43 -8.70 16.34
CA ASP A 116 -2.09 -7.64 15.57
C ASP A 116 -1.19 -7.09 14.44
N SER A 117 0.07 -6.77 14.77
CA SER A 117 1.04 -6.31 13.77
C SER A 117 1.38 -7.39 12.76
N GLU A 118 1.41 -8.66 13.18
CA GLU A 118 1.60 -9.79 12.27
C GLU A 118 0.37 -9.98 11.37
N PHE A 119 -0.86 -9.78 11.86
CA PHE A 119 -2.07 -9.80 11.04
C PHE A 119 -2.05 -8.73 9.95
N LYS A 120 -1.70 -7.48 10.31
CA LYS A 120 -1.49 -6.39 9.34
C LYS A 120 -0.41 -6.73 8.31
N SER A 121 0.62 -7.50 8.69
CA SER A 121 1.66 -7.97 7.77
C SER A 121 1.16 -9.09 6.85
N VAL A 122 0.31 -9.99 7.36
CA VAL A 122 -0.34 -11.04 6.58
C VAL A 122 -1.30 -10.45 5.55
N LEU A 123 -2.07 -9.41 5.90
CA LEU A 123 -2.97 -8.72 4.98
C LEU A 123 -2.27 -8.21 3.72
N GLN A 124 -1.00 -7.80 3.82
CA GLN A 124 -0.21 -7.30 2.68
C GLN A 124 0.42 -8.40 1.82
N ARG A 125 0.19 -9.69 2.12
CA ARG A 125 0.66 -10.78 1.25
C ARG A 125 -0.22 -10.87 0.01
N ASP A 126 0.39 -11.25 -1.11
CA ASP A 126 -0.30 -11.45 -2.40
C ASP A 126 -1.48 -12.44 -2.29
N THR A 127 -1.35 -13.48 -1.45
CA THR A 127 -2.41 -14.47 -1.21
C THR A 127 -3.67 -13.89 -0.56
N CYS A 128 -3.55 -12.73 0.08
CA CYS A 128 -4.63 -12.02 0.77
C CYS A 128 -5.19 -10.87 -0.09
N ARG A 129 -4.69 -10.68 -1.31
CA ARG A 129 -5.25 -9.70 -2.25
C ARG A 129 -6.63 -10.18 -2.73
N ASP A 130 -7.62 -9.29 -2.69
CA ASP A 130 -8.96 -9.57 -3.22
C ASP A 130 -9.14 -9.05 -4.64
N ASP A 131 -8.59 -7.86 -4.93
CA ASP A 131 -8.59 -7.27 -6.27
C ASP A 131 -7.37 -7.67 -7.10
N THR A 132 -7.33 -7.19 -8.35
CA THR A 132 -6.28 -7.51 -9.32
C THR A 132 -5.83 -6.30 -10.14
N ASP A 133 -6.11 -5.09 -9.65
CA ASP A 133 -5.72 -3.85 -10.31
C ASP A 133 -4.20 -3.76 -10.45
N PHE A 134 -3.79 -3.16 -11.56
CA PHE A 134 -2.40 -2.89 -11.85
C PHE A 134 -2.02 -1.48 -11.43
N LEU A 135 -0.80 -1.32 -10.93
CA LEU A 135 -0.18 -0.05 -10.63
C LEU A 135 1.03 0.15 -11.56
N PHE A 136 0.95 1.16 -12.40
CA PHE A 136 2.08 1.67 -13.17
C PHE A 136 2.76 2.77 -12.37
N ASP A 137 4.03 2.58 -12.05
CA ASP A 137 4.89 3.54 -11.36
C ASP A 137 5.82 4.19 -12.39
N LEU A 138 5.61 5.49 -12.62
CA LEU A 138 6.31 6.29 -13.61
C LEU A 138 7.27 7.23 -12.86
N ASP A 139 8.48 6.75 -12.58
CA ASP A 139 9.53 7.54 -11.96
C ASP A 139 10.19 8.51 -12.95
N ASP A 140 10.47 9.74 -12.50
CA ASP A 140 11.07 10.85 -13.26
C ASP A 140 10.32 11.23 -14.56
N ALA A 141 9.05 10.84 -14.66
CA ALA A 141 8.21 11.06 -15.83
C ALA A 141 7.61 12.47 -15.89
N THR A 142 7.44 12.99 -17.10
CA THR A 142 6.78 14.27 -17.37
C THR A 142 5.27 14.11 -17.50
N GLU A 143 4.54 15.23 -17.49
CA GLU A 143 3.09 15.22 -17.77
C GLU A 143 2.78 14.72 -19.20
N ALA A 144 3.71 14.94 -20.14
CA ALA A 144 3.58 14.42 -21.50
C ALA A 144 3.73 12.89 -21.53
N ASP A 145 4.64 12.32 -20.75
CA ASP A 145 4.81 10.87 -20.62
C ASP A 145 3.58 10.22 -19.99
N LEU A 146 3.02 10.84 -18.95
CA LEU A 146 1.77 10.42 -18.33
C LEU A 146 0.61 10.43 -19.35
N ALA A 147 0.47 11.51 -20.12
CA ALA A 147 -0.58 11.63 -21.13
C ALA A 147 -0.43 10.56 -22.22
N ALA A 148 0.79 10.34 -22.72
CA ALA A 148 1.09 9.33 -23.73
C ALA A 148 0.82 7.90 -23.23
N LEU A 149 1.19 7.58 -21.98
CA LEU A 149 0.87 6.29 -21.40
C LEU A 149 -0.64 6.10 -21.25
N ARG A 150 -1.37 7.11 -20.76
CA ARG A 150 -2.84 7.04 -20.62
C ARG A 150 -3.54 6.85 -21.96
N GLU A 151 -3.08 7.54 -23.00
CA GLU A 151 -3.59 7.34 -24.36
C GLU A 151 -3.37 5.90 -24.84
N THR A 152 -2.18 5.35 -24.58
CA THR A 152 -1.87 3.96 -24.92
C THR A 152 -2.75 2.98 -24.14
N LEU A 153 -2.86 3.16 -22.81
CA LEU A 153 -3.64 2.30 -21.92
C LEU A 153 -5.13 2.29 -22.26
N ALA A 154 -5.68 3.40 -22.74
CA ALA A 154 -7.09 3.49 -23.15
C ALA A 154 -7.46 2.52 -24.28
N GLY A 155 -6.48 2.00 -25.02
CA GLY A 155 -6.68 0.94 -26.02
C GLY A 155 -6.85 -0.47 -25.43
N PHE A 156 -6.47 -0.68 -24.17
CA PHE A 156 -6.39 -2.00 -23.53
C PHE A 156 -7.20 -2.14 -22.25
N THR A 157 -7.34 -1.06 -21.48
CA THR A 157 -7.88 -1.09 -20.11
C THR A 157 -8.49 0.25 -19.69
N GLU A 158 -9.21 0.26 -18.58
CA GLU A 158 -9.72 1.47 -17.94
C GLU A 158 -8.72 1.99 -16.88
N VAL A 159 -8.51 3.31 -16.85
CA VAL A 159 -7.67 3.97 -15.86
C VAL A 159 -8.57 4.50 -14.74
N HIS A 160 -8.48 3.89 -13.56
CA HIS A 160 -9.29 4.25 -12.38
C HIS A 160 -8.79 5.50 -11.69
N LEU A 161 -7.47 5.59 -11.52
CA LEU A 161 -6.85 6.60 -10.69
C LEU A 161 -5.49 7.00 -11.23
N THR A 162 -5.19 8.29 -11.16
CA THR A 162 -3.85 8.83 -11.42
C THR A 162 -3.47 9.72 -10.24
N ARG A 163 -2.27 9.51 -9.69
CA ARG A 163 -1.74 10.30 -8.57
C ARG A 163 -0.33 10.79 -8.88
N THR A 164 -0.08 12.05 -8.59
CA THR A 164 1.29 12.57 -8.55
C THR A 164 2.01 12.02 -7.33
N THR A 165 3.23 11.55 -7.51
CA THR A 165 4.15 11.14 -6.45
C THR A 165 5.28 12.17 -6.33
N PRO A 166 6.16 12.07 -5.31
CA PRO A 166 7.27 13.00 -5.18
C PRO A 166 8.28 12.94 -6.36
N SER A 167 8.32 11.83 -7.10
CA SER A 167 9.25 11.61 -8.22
C SER A 167 8.56 11.43 -9.57
N GLY A 168 7.23 11.48 -9.66
CA GLY A 168 6.53 11.23 -10.92
C GLY A 168 5.06 10.91 -10.72
N TYR A 169 4.59 9.77 -11.23
CA TYR A 169 3.17 9.42 -11.22
C TYR A 169 2.90 7.96 -10.92
N HIS A 170 1.79 7.71 -10.25
CA HIS A 170 1.14 6.42 -10.15
C HIS A 170 -0.11 6.42 -11.04
N VAL A 171 -0.30 5.38 -11.83
CA VAL A 171 -1.51 5.15 -12.62
C VAL A 171 -2.07 3.77 -12.26
N VAL A 172 -3.33 3.72 -11.85
CA VAL A 172 -4.03 2.48 -11.49
C VAL A 172 -5.02 2.11 -12.58
N THR A 173 -5.03 0.85 -13.00
CA THR A 173 -5.91 0.35 -14.07
C THR A 173 -6.55 -0.98 -13.71
N ASP A 174 -7.63 -1.31 -14.43
CA ASP A 174 -8.11 -2.69 -14.52
C ASP A 174 -7.00 -3.62 -15.05
N PRO A 175 -7.02 -4.91 -14.65
CA PRO A 175 -6.11 -5.90 -15.20
C PRO A 175 -6.39 -6.16 -16.69
N PHE A 176 -5.32 -6.38 -17.45
CA PHE A 176 -5.38 -6.77 -18.86
C PHE A 176 -4.14 -7.62 -19.22
N ASP A 177 -4.03 -8.10 -20.46
CA ASP A 177 -2.80 -8.75 -20.92
C ASP A 177 -1.71 -7.71 -21.20
N TYR A 178 -0.93 -7.39 -20.17
CA TYR A 178 0.12 -6.39 -20.23
C TYR A 178 1.31 -6.79 -21.12
N ASN A 179 1.37 -8.03 -21.63
CA ASN A 179 2.40 -8.42 -22.60
C ASN A 179 2.12 -7.83 -24.00
N GLU A 180 0.89 -7.38 -24.25
CA GLU A 180 0.50 -6.70 -25.49
C GLU A 180 0.73 -5.18 -25.44
N LEU A 181 1.07 -4.64 -24.26
CA LEU A 181 1.36 -3.22 -24.09
C LEU A 181 2.74 -2.91 -24.68
N ASP A 182 2.74 -2.09 -25.74
CA ASP A 182 3.96 -1.54 -26.35
C ASP A 182 3.92 -0.01 -26.23
N THR A 183 4.89 0.56 -25.54
CA THR A 183 4.98 2.01 -25.32
C THR A 183 6.43 2.44 -25.09
N ASP A 184 6.76 3.64 -25.57
CA ASP A 184 8.07 4.27 -25.36
C ASP A 184 8.20 4.92 -23.98
N VAL A 185 7.11 4.98 -23.20
CA VAL A 185 7.12 5.54 -21.84
C VAL A 185 7.75 4.53 -20.88
N ALA A 186 8.75 4.95 -20.12
CA ALA A 186 9.33 4.12 -19.07
C ALA A 186 8.37 3.98 -17.88
N TYR A 187 8.11 2.75 -17.44
CA TYR A 187 7.29 2.46 -16.26
C TYR A 187 7.77 1.18 -15.55
N GLU A 188 7.45 1.06 -14.27
CA GLU A 188 7.47 -0.20 -13.53
C GLU A 188 6.01 -0.66 -13.33
N LEU A 189 5.68 -1.84 -13.88
CA LEU A 189 4.37 -2.45 -13.67
C LEU A 189 4.37 -3.31 -12.41
N LYS A 190 3.42 -3.02 -11.51
CA LYS A 190 3.17 -3.76 -10.28
C LYS A 190 1.76 -4.35 -10.35
N THR A 191 1.65 -5.68 -10.29
CA THR A 191 0.33 -6.34 -10.20
C THR A 191 -0.31 -6.18 -8.82
N ASP A 192 0.46 -5.71 -7.84
CA ASP A 192 0.00 -5.24 -6.56
C ASP A 192 0.98 -4.21 -6.00
N GLY A 193 0.52 -3.27 -5.20
CA GLY A 193 1.39 -2.22 -4.70
C GLY A 193 0.73 -1.28 -3.71
N MET A 194 1.48 -0.21 -3.43
CA MET A 194 1.10 0.84 -2.50
C MET A 194 1.01 2.16 -3.25
N LEU A 195 -0.18 2.73 -3.32
CA LEU A 195 -0.45 4.04 -3.91
C LEU A 195 -0.01 5.15 -2.95
N PHE A 196 0.86 6.05 -3.39
CA PHE A 196 1.25 7.22 -2.62
C PHE A 196 0.08 8.20 -2.49
N LEU A 197 -0.19 8.66 -1.27
CA LEU A 197 -1.25 9.64 -0.99
C LEU A 197 -0.69 11.03 -0.72
N SER A 198 0.23 11.13 0.25
CA SER A 198 0.83 12.41 0.67
C SER A 198 2.02 12.17 1.60
N TYR A 199 2.66 13.26 2.01
CA TYR A 199 3.46 13.29 3.23
C TYR A 199 2.57 13.49 4.46
N VAL A 200 3.03 13.02 5.62
CA VAL A 200 2.36 13.14 6.93
C VAL A 200 3.38 13.37 8.05
N GLY A 201 2.95 13.93 9.17
CA GLY A 201 3.77 14.22 10.35
C GLY A 201 4.34 15.63 10.43
N GLU A 202 3.79 16.59 9.67
CA GLU A 202 4.17 18.01 9.65
C GLU A 202 3.33 18.92 10.56
#